data_AF-A0A3L8PVV7-F1
#
_entry.id   AF-A0A3L8PVV7-F1
#
_cell.length_a   1.000
_cell.length_b   1.000
_cell.length_c   1.000
_cell.angle_alpha   90.00
_cell.angle_beta   90.00
_cell.angle_gamma   90.00
#
_symmetry.space_group_name_H-M   'P 1'
#
loop_
_entity.id
_entity.type
_entity.pdbx_description
1 polymer ?
#
loop_
_entity_poly.entity_id
_entity_poly.type
_entity_poly.pdbx_seq_one_letter_code
_entity_poly.pdbx_strand_id
1 'polypeptide(L)'
;MATALTNLFLSSAQIESEYYHSILHYGVKKTHKSFWIHETNFSIRHCRQGNQTTLLQPIVEGFVSPPTSFQIFLSSEKTQRYRQFHATHDKDTLSRFTAVINSPAVRANASSFENFHLNHTDERACENTCCYTQVSIASIDVGPDSSVGELRDAFIQSLLIRGKQATHENFFCGNSQLAISMSQTTPDFYIVTVNQSLLPHHRQKVLTEKLASMLNNPDNQSCFNAAMLGREIELVKSQVAVQLPDELLSLLTQFDDTQEEQITLSFYDPIKKEDIEADTAPLHRHLEAIYRFEDDTPEYSLNALKALKDKIPPQQYQQLNLNQLETKLLKRVSEKESIPNLKEFVMSLRTTSYKDIESDKSCCVTGLDLHQEKNEDIIQIKMSNNTWNMVSKNNVMKLFDVTESARHPLTNKVLEADDFRAVPVNEYVTRSSA
;
A
#
# COMPACT_ATOMS: atom_id res chain seq x y z
N MET A 1 -3.78 30.08 -36.69
CA MET A 1 -3.23 28.75 -36.97
C MET A 1 -4.16 27.73 -36.34
N ALA A 2 -4.95 27.01 -37.14
CA ALA A 2 -5.83 25.96 -36.64
C ALA A 2 -4.96 24.72 -36.40
N THR A 3 -4.58 24.48 -35.15
CA THR A 3 -4.04 23.19 -34.73
C THR A 3 -5.11 22.15 -35.02
N ALA A 4 -4.81 21.19 -35.89
CA ALA A 4 -5.67 20.05 -36.09
C ALA A 4 -5.91 19.42 -34.72
N LEU A 5 -7.15 19.46 -34.24
CA LEU A 5 -7.56 18.73 -33.04
C LEU A 5 -7.45 17.25 -33.41
N THR A 6 -6.29 16.66 -33.12
CA THR A 6 -6.13 15.21 -33.13
C THR A 6 -7.10 14.66 -32.08
N ASN A 7 -8.09 13.90 -32.53
CA ASN A 7 -8.96 13.18 -31.62
C ASN A 7 -8.10 12.30 -30.72
N LEU A 8 -8.09 12.61 -29.43
CA LEU A 8 -7.40 11.80 -28.42
C LEU A 8 -8.33 10.65 -28.06
N PHE A 9 -7.93 9.44 -28.46
CA PHE A 9 -8.68 8.24 -28.17
C PHE A 9 -8.13 7.61 -26.89
N LEU A 10 -8.93 7.63 -25.82
CA LEU A 10 -8.61 6.88 -24.60
C LEU A 10 -9.06 5.42 -24.79
N SER A 11 -8.10 4.52 -24.99
CA SER A 11 -8.38 3.09 -25.03
C SER A 11 -8.84 2.57 -23.67
N SER A 12 -9.60 1.47 -23.64
CA SER A 12 -10.01 0.82 -22.39
C SER A 12 -8.81 0.44 -21.51
N ALA A 13 -7.74 -0.03 -22.14
CA ALA A 13 -6.51 -0.42 -21.45
C ALA A 13 -5.81 0.76 -20.77
N GLN A 14 -5.78 1.93 -21.42
CA GLN A 14 -5.25 3.15 -20.80
C GLN A 14 -6.08 3.59 -19.60
N ILE A 15 -7.41 3.59 -19.74
CA ILE A 15 -8.31 3.95 -18.65
C ILE A 15 -8.09 3.03 -17.44
N GLU A 16 -8.01 1.72 -17.68
CA GLU A 16 -7.81 0.72 -16.64
C GLU A 16 -6.44 0.87 -15.96
N SER A 17 -5.37 1.01 -16.75
CA SER A 17 -4.00 1.18 -16.26
C SER A 17 -3.86 2.42 -15.38
N GLU A 18 -4.32 3.59 -15.85
CA GLU A 18 -4.26 4.85 -15.10
C GLU A 18 -5.11 4.79 -13.82
N TYR A 19 -6.24 4.08 -13.87
CA TYR A 19 -7.08 3.87 -12.71
C TYR A 19 -6.39 3.03 -11.64
N TYR A 20 -5.75 1.91 -12.00
CA TYR A 20 -4.98 1.11 -11.03
C TYR A 20 -3.74 1.83 -10.53
N HIS A 21 -3.01 2.51 -11.42
CA HIS A 21 -1.84 3.29 -11.04
C HIS A 21 -2.22 4.35 -9.99
N SER A 22 -3.35 5.03 -10.20
CA SER A 22 -3.88 5.99 -9.24
C SER A 22 -4.27 5.34 -7.91
N ILE A 23 -4.82 4.12 -7.91
CA ILE A 23 -5.16 3.40 -6.67
C ILE A 23 -3.90 3.00 -5.91
N LEU A 24 -2.89 2.47 -6.61
CA LEU A 24 -1.62 2.05 -6.01
C LEU A 24 -0.95 3.20 -5.26
N HIS A 25 -0.90 4.39 -5.86
CA HIS A 25 -0.22 5.54 -5.26
C HIS A 25 -1.05 6.28 -4.20
N TYR A 26 -2.37 6.38 -4.40
CA TYR A 26 -3.19 7.30 -3.60
C TYR A 26 -4.30 6.61 -2.80
N GLY A 27 -4.58 5.35 -3.08
CA GLY A 27 -5.72 4.61 -2.57
C GLY A 27 -7.04 5.00 -3.24
N VAL A 28 -7.95 4.04 -3.31
CA VAL A 28 -9.28 4.11 -3.94
C VAL A 28 -10.04 5.37 -3.53
N LYS A 29 -10.01 5.72 -2.24
CA LYS A 29 -10.75 6.90 -1.74
C LYS A 29 -10.24 8.21 -2.34
N LYS A 30 -8.92 8.37 -2.53
CA LYS A 30 -8.36 9.58 -3.15
C LYS A 30 -8.53 9.52 -4.68
N THR A 31 -8.28 8.37 -5.29
CA THR A 31 -8.52 8.16 -6.74
C THR A 31 -9.95 8.52 -7.12
N HIS A 32 -10.95 8.05 -6.37
CA HIS A 32 -12.35 8.36 -6.67
C HIS A 32 -12.68 9.84 -6.47
N LYS A 33 -11.96 10.57 -5.61
CA LYS A 33 -12.15 12.03 -5.48
C LYS A 33 -11.53 12.78 -6.65
N SER A 34 -10.35 12.36 -7.10
CA SER A 34 -9.61 13.02 -8.16
C SER A 34 -8.50 12.12 -8.66
N PHE A 35 -8.42 11.95 -9.98
CA PHE A 35 -7.26 11.37 -10.66
C PHE A 35 -7.18 11.90 -12.08
N TRP A 36 -5.98 11.93 -12.63
CA TRP A 36 -5.71 12.57 -13.91
C TRP A 36 -5.48 11.51 -14.96
N ILE A 37 -6.11 11.69 -16.12
CA ILE A 37 -5.74 10.98 -17.35
C ILE A 37 -5.37 12.05 -18.36
N HIS A 38 -4.09 12.09 -18.74
CA HIS A 38 -3.50 13.19 -19.51
C HIS A 38 -3.80 14.55 -18.84
N GLU A 39 -4.34 15.51 -19.59
CA GLU A 39 -4.66 16.86 -19.10
C GLU A 39 -6.06 16.98 -18.49
N THR A 40 -6.78 15.87 -18.28
CA THR A 40 -8.16 15.90 -17.79
C THR A 40 -8.26 15.26 -16.42
N ASN A 41 -8.88 15.97 -15.48
CA ASN A 41 -9.18 15.43 -14.15
C ASN A 41 -10.52 14.69 -14.17
N PHE A 42 -10.51 13.47 -13.63
CA PHE A 42 -11.69 12.64 -13.43
C PHE A 42 -11.96 12.47 -11.94
N SER A 43 -13.25 12.39 -11.61
CA SER A 43 -13.72 11.95 -10.29
C SER A 43 -14.78 10.88 -10.49
N ILE A 44 -14.91 9.96 -9.53
CA ILE A 44 -15.85 8.83 -9.60
C ILE A 44 -16.93 9.02 -8.55
N ARG A 45 -18.18 9.07 -9.01
CA ARG A 45 -19.35 9.11 -8.15
C ARG A 45 -19.99 7.74 -8.03
N HIS A 46 -20.39 7.41 -6.81
CA HIS A 46 -21.19 6.22 -6.51
C HIS A 46 -22.67 6.54 -6.75
N CYS A 47 -23.26 5.94 -7.79
CA CYS A 47 -24.66 6.08 -8.16
C CYS A 47 -25.39 4.77 -7.82
N ARG A 48 -26.49 4.84 -7.07
CA ARG A 48 -27.32 3.65 -6.83
C ARG A 48 -28.17 3.36 -8.06
N GLN A 49 -28.08 2.14 -8.58
CA GLN A 49 -28.94 1.66 -9.67
C GLN A 49 -29.86 0.57 -9.10
N GLY A 50 -31.12 0.93 -8.87
CA GLY A 50 -32.09 0.03 -8.23
C GLY A 50 -31.74 -0.27 -6.76
N ASN A 51 -32.13 -1.46 -6.29
CA ASN A 51 -32.14 -1.79 -4.86
C ASN A 51 -30.82 -2.35 -4.31
N GLN A 52 -29.81 -2.73 -5.13
CA GLN A 52 -28.63 -3.44 -4.62
C GLN A 52 -27.28 -3.10 -5.28
N THR A 53 -27.22 -2.55 -6.50
CA THR A 53 -25.94 -2.31 -7.20
C THR A 53 -25.54 -0.83 -7.20
N THR A 54 -24.38 -0.53 -6.62
CA THR A 54 -23.74 0.79 -6.74
C THR A 54 -22.91 0.81 -8.01
N LEU A 55 -23.28 1.66 -8.97
CA LEU A 55 -22.56 1.95 -10.20
C LEU A 55 -21.56 3.07 -9.96
N LEU A 56 -20.35 2.94 -10.50
CA LEU A 56 -19.31 3.97 -10.48
C LEU A 56 -19.45 4.82 -11.75
N GLN A 57 -19.66 6.12 -11.61
CA GLN A 57 -19.83 7.02 -12.74
C GLN A 57 -18.67 8.02 -12.81
N PRO A 58 -17.90 8.07 -13.91
CA PRO A 58 -16.84 9.05 -14.09
C PRO A 58 -17.44 10.44 -14.36
N ILE A 59 -16.83 11.45 -13.78
CA ILE A 59 -17.22 12.87 -13.86
C ILE A 59 -15.99 13.67 -14.26
N VAL A 60 -16.10 14.41 -15.35
CA VAL A 60 -15.03 15.24 -15.92
C VAL A 60 -14.96 16.57 -15.20
N GLU A 61 -13.78 16.92 -14.65
CA GLU A 61 -13.49 18.18 -13.95
C GLU A 61 -14.46 18.50 -12.79
N GLY A 62 -15.19 17.49 -12.29
CA GLY A 62 -16.22 17.62 -11.26
C GLY A 62 -17.60 18.08 -11.77
N PHE A 63 -17.80 18.19 -13.09
CA PHE A 63 -19.06 18.58 -13.69
C PHE A 63 -19.93 17.37 -14.09
N VAL A 64 -21.06 17.17 -13.39
CA VAL A 64 -22.05 16.10 -13.67
C VAL A 64 -22.82 16.37 -14.97
N SER A 65 -22.92 17.63 -15.36
CA SER A 65 -23.60 18.12 -16.56
C SER A 65 -22.77 19.28 -17.15
N PRO A 66 -23.05 19.74 -18.38
CA PRO A 66 -22.41 20.93 -18.91
C PRO A 66 -22.45 22.09 -17.91
N PRO A 67 -21.33 22.82 -17.71
CA PRO A 67 -21.22 23.84 -16.68
C PRO A 67 -22.16 25.01 -16.97
N THR A 68 -22.88 25.45 -15.94
CA THR A 68 -23.78 26.62 -16.00
C THR A 68 -23.00 27.93 -16.09
N SER A 69 -23.64 29.02 -16.50
CA SER A 69 -23.02 30.36 -16.57
C SER A 69 -22.34 30.78 -15.27
N PHE A 70 -22.90 30.41 -14.12
CA PHE A 70 -22.32 30.67 -12.80
C PHE A 70 -21.05 29.85 -12.54
N GLN A 71 -21.04 28.56 -12.87
CA GLN A 71 -19.87 27.70 -12.73
C GLN A 71 -18.73 28.10 -13.68
N ILE A 72 -19.07 28.56 -14.89
CA ILE A 72 -18.11 29.10 -15.86
C ILE A 72 -17.38 30.31 -15.26
N PHE A 73 -18.11 31.19 -14.58
CA PHE A 73 -17.55 32.37 -13.93
C PHE A 73 -16.63 32.01 -12.76
N LEU A 74 -17.05 31.06 -11.90
CA LEU A 74 -16.28 30.66 -10.72
C LEU A 74 -15.03 29.83 -11.04
N SER A 75 -15.00 29.13 -12.18
CA SER A 75 -13.94 28.19 -12.52
C SER A 75 -13.73 28.12 -14.03
N SER A 76 -13.24 29.21 -14.60
CA SER A 76 -12.98 29.36 -16.04
C SER A 76 -12.01 28.31 -16.58
N GLU A 77 -10.97 27.97 -15.83
CA GLU A 77 -9.95 26.99 -16.22
C GLU A 77 -10.50 25.55 -16.27
N LYS A 78 -11.21 25.11 -15.22
CA LYS A 78 -11.90 23.80 -15.21
C LYS A 78 -12.92 23.68 -16.33
N THR A 79 -13.66 24.77 -16.57
CA THR A 79 -14.62 24.85 -17.67
C THR A 79 -13.93 24.69 -19.02
N GLN A 80 -12.77 25.32 -19.21
CA GLN A 80 -12.00 25.19 -20.45
C GLN A 80 -11.56 23.75 -20.67
N ARG A 81 -11.01 23.07 -19.65
CA ARG A 81 -10.65 21.64 -19.73
C ARG A 81 -11.83 20.73 -20.00
N TYR A 82 -12.97 20.96 -19.34
CA TYR A 82 -14.22 20.23 -19.62
C TYR A 82 -14.64 20.35 -21.09
N ARG A 83 -14.61 21.58 -21.64
CA ARG A 83 -14.95 21.82 -23.06
C ARG A 83 -13.94 21.19 -23.99
N GLN A 84 -12.65 21.29 -23.68
CA GLN A 84 -11.57 20.68 -24.46
C GLN A 84 -11.74 19.17 -24.50
N PHE A 85 -11.98 18.52 -23.37
CA PHE A 85 -12.25 17.08 -23.30
C PHE A 85 -13.39 16.67 -24.24
N HIS A 86 -14.55 17.33 -24.13
CA HIS A 86 -15.70 17.03 -24.99
C HIS A 86 -15.52 17.44 -26.47
N ALA A 87 -14.53 18.26 -26.78
CA ALA A 87 -14.18 18.62 -28.16
C ALA A 87 -13.15 17.65 -28.77
N THR A 88 -12.26 17.07 -27.96
CA THR A 88 -11.16 16.19 -28.42
C THR A 88 -11.46 14.70 -28.31
N HIS A 89 -12.45 14.30 -27.51
CA HIS A 89 -12.82 12.90 -27.29
C HIS A 89 -14.16 12.56 -27.92
N ASP A 90 -14.31 11.29 -28.33
CA ASP A 90 -15.57 10.79 -28.87
C ASP A 90 -16.68 10.75 -27.79
N LYS A 91 -17.94 10.69 -28.23
CA LYS A 91 -19.10 10.59 -27.32
C LYS A 91 -19.07 9.30 -26.48
N ASP A 92 -18.36 8.29 -26.94
CA ASP A 92 -18.32 6.96 -26.33
C ASP A 92 -17.25 6.85 -25.24
N THR A 93 -16.33 7.81 -25.11
CA THR A 93 -15.21 7.76 -24.17
C THR A 93 -15.70 7.62 -22.72
N LEU A 94 -16.71 8.40 -22.31
CA LEU A 94 -17.28 8.27 -20.96
C LEU A 94 -18.06 6.98 -20.76
N SER A 95 -18.70 6.47 -21.81
CA SER A 95 -19.38 5.17 -21.79
C SER A 95 -18.37 4.04 -21.60
N ARG A 96 -17.25 4.10 -22.34
CA ARG A 96 -16.12 3.17 -22.23
C ARG A 96 -15.49 3.22 -20.85
N PHE A 97 -15.25 4.42 -20.32
CA PHE A 97 -14.74 4.61 -18.97
C PHE A 97 -15.66 3.95 -17.95
N THR A 98 -16.96 4.27 -18.03
CA THR A 98 -17.98 3.66 -17.17
C THR A 98 -17.96 2.14 -17.29
N ALA A 99 -17.89 1.58 -18.50
CA ALA A 99 -17.83 0.14 -18.72
C ALA A 99 -16.59 -0.49 -18.05
N VAL A 100 -15.41 0.12 -18.21
CA VAL A 100 -14.14 -0.35 -17.64
C VAL A 100 -14.22 -0.42 -16.12
N ILE A 101 -14.48 0.70 -15.44
CA ILE A 101 -14.44 0.76 -13.95
C ILE A 101 -15.57 -0.02 -13.28
N ASN A 102 -16.63 -0.36 -14.02
CA ASN A 102 -17.72 -1.19 -13.52
C ASN A 102 -17.59 -2.66 -13.89
N SER A 103 -16.60 -3.03 -14.70
CA SER A 103 -16.38 -4.44 -14.99
C SER A 103 -16.06 -5.19 -13.69
N PRO A 104 -16.59 -6.42 -13.50
CA PRO A 104 -16.34 -7.21 -12.30
C PRO A 104 -14.84 -7.41 -12.03
N ALA A 105 -14.07 -7.63 -13.08
CA ALA A 105 -12.63 -7.82 -13.00
C ALA A 105 -11.92 -6.57 -12.50
N VAL A 106 -12.24 -5.41 -13.07
CA VAL A 106 -11.62 -4.14 -12.66
C VAL A 106 -11.94 -3.81 -11.22
N ARG A 107 -13.15 -4.11 -10.75
CA ARG A 107 -13.53 -3.93 -9.34
C ARG A 107 -12.78 -4.87 -8.40
N ALA A 108 -12.62 -6.13 -8.78
CA ALA A 108 -11.88 -7.12 -7.98
C ALA A 108 -10.39 -6.76 -7.91
N ASN A 109 -9.80 -6.36 -9.03
CA ASN A 109 -8.41 -5.90 -9.10
C ASN A 109 -8.21 -4.60 -8.32
N ALA A 110 -9.10 -3.61 -8.48
CA ALA A 110 -9.06 -2.37 -7.71
C ALA A 110 -9.06 -2.62 -6.20
N SER A 111 -9.83 -3.61 -5.73
CA SER A 111 -9.83 -4.02 -4.32
C SER A 111 -8.49 -4.66 -3.90
N SER A 112 -7.86 -5.41 -4.81
CA SER A 112 -6.54 -6.01 -4.57
C SER A 112 -5.44 -4.94 -4.52
N PHE A 113 -5.49 -3.95 -5.42
CA PHE A 113 -4.58 -2.81 -5.43
C PHE A 113 -4.79 -1.90 -4.20
N GLU A 114 -6.03 -1.72 -3.73
CA GLU A 114 -6.30 -1.00 -2.49
C GLU A 114 -5.69 -1.74 -1.29
N ASN A 115 -5.89 -3.06 -1.20
CA ASN A 115 -5.28 -3.85 -0.13
C ASN A 115 -3.75 -3.78 -0.19
N PHE A 116 -3.17 -3.74 -1.39
CA PHE A 116 -1.74 -3.53 -1.54
C PHE A 116 -1.33 -2.16 -0.99
N HIS A 117 -1.99 -1.07 -1.43
CA HIS A 117 -1.75 0.30 -0.98
C HIS A 117 -1.85 0.45 0.55
N LEU A 118 -2.84 -0.19 1.17
CA LEU A 118 -3.05 -0.13 2.62
C LEU A 118 -1.97 -0.88 3.41
N ASN A 119 -1.39 -1.93 2.82
CA ASN A 119 -0.39 -2.78 3.48
C ASN A 119 1.06 -2.39 3.15
N HIS A 120 1.28 -1.55 2.13
CA HIS A 120 2.60 -1.14 1.68
C HIS A 120 2.63 0.38 1.49
N THR A 121 3.26 1.08 2.44
CA THR A 121 3.47 2.53 2.37
C THR A 121 4.79 2.93 1.73
N ASP A 122 5.62 1.95 1.34
CA ASP A 122 6.89 2.19 0.63
C ASP A 122 6.64 2.51 -0.84
N GLU A 123 7.18 3.65 -1.30
CA GLU A 123 7.12 4.12 -2.67
C GLU A 123 7.77 3.14 -3.65
N ARG A 124 8.84 2.42 -3.25
CA ARG A 124 9.54 1.45 -4.12
C ARG A 124 8.72 0.19 -4.38
N ALA A 125 7.95 -0.27 -3.39
CA ALA A 125 7.03 -1.39 -3.54
C ALA A 125 5.89 -1.03 -4.51
N CYS A 126 5.44 0.22 -4.48
CA CYS A 126 4.47 0.76 -5.43
C CYS A 126 5.05 0.79 -6.85
N GLU A 127 6.28 1.28 -7.06
CA GLU A 127 6.93 1.33 -8.38
C GLU A 127 7.02 -0.05 -9.06
N ASN A 128 7.48 -1.07 -8.33
CA ASN A 128 7.56 -2.44 -8.86
C ASN A 128 6.17 -2.98 -9.23
N THR A 129 5.16 -2.71 -8.39
CA THR A 129 3.79 -3.14 -8.68
C THR A 129 3.18 -2.37 -9.85
N CYS A 130 3.55 -1.10 -10.01
CA CYS A 130 3.16 -0.27 -11.15
C CYS A 130 3.70 -0.80 -12.48
N CYS A 131 4.88 -1.44 -12.52
CA CYS A 131 5.39 -2.11 -13.72
C CYS A 131 4.40 -3.16 -14.26
N TYR A 132 3.66 -3.85 -13.40
CA TYR A 132 2.62 -4.81 -13.81
C TYR A 132 1.36 -4.15 -14.38
N THR A 133 1.12 -2.88 -14.05
CA THR A 133 0.01 -2.07 -14.58
C THR A 133 0.37 -1.37 -15.90
N GLN A 134 1.66 -1.20 -16.19
CA GLN A 134 2.17 -0.57 -17.42
C GLN A 134 2.20 -1.52 -18.63
N VAL A 135 2.31 -2.84 -18.39
CA VAL A 135 2.01 -3.83 -19.41
C VAL A 135 0.52 -3.72 -19.65
N SER A 136 0.15 -3.11 -20.79
CA SER A 136 -1.23 -2.89 -21.21
C SER A 136 -2.10 -4.03 -20.72
N ILE A 137 -3.05 -3.73 -19.84
CA ILE A 137 -4.17 -4.63 -19.54
C ILE A 137 -5.06 -4.62 -20.78
N ALA A 138 -4.46 -4.98 -21.91
CA ALA A 138 -5.11 -5.17 -23.17
C ALA A 138 -6.07 -6.32 -22.92
N SER A 139 -7.30 -5.93 -22.64
CA SER A 139 -8.48 -6.73 -22.46
C SER A 139 -8.53 -7.56 -21.16
N ILE A 140 -9.23 -7.06 -20.13
CA ILE A 140 -10.19 -7.94 -19.41
C ILE A 140 -11.55 -7.96 -20.15
N ASP A 141 -11.50 -7.64 -21.44
CA ASP A 141 -12.51 -8.01 -22.42
C ASP A 141 -11.91 -9.03 -23.41
N VAL A 142 -11.11 -9.99 -22.88
CA VAL A 142 -10.67 -11.16 -23.65
C VAL A 142 -11.93 -11.97 -23.92
N GLY A 143 -12.54 -11.72 -25.06
CA GLY A 143 -13.76 -12.38 -25.47
C GLY A 143 -13.49 -13.84 -25.83
N PRO A 144 -14.56 -14.62 -26.08
CA PRO A 144 -14.43 -15.95 -26.68
C PRO A 144 -13.66 -15.95 -28.01
N ASP A 145 -13.59 -14.79 -28.67
CA ASP A 145 -12.94 -14.60 -29.98
C ASP A 145 -11.44 -14.25 -29.87
N SER A 146 -10.92 -13.98 -28.66
CA SER A 146 -9.52 -13.60 -28.44
C SER A 146 -8.54 -14.74 -28.69
N SER A 147 -7.31 -14.42 -29.06
CA SER A 147 -6.24 -15.38 -29.33
C SER A 147 -5.78 -16.14 -28.08
N VAL A 148 -5.11 -17.28 -28.27
CA VAL A 148 -4.50 -18.03 -27.15
C VAL A 148 -3.41 -17.22 -26.45
N GLY A 149 -2.68 -16.38 -27.19
CA GLY A 149 -1.66 -15.49 -26.63
C GLY A 149 -2.27 -14.48 -25.66
N GLU A 150 -3.35 -13.81 -26.05
CA GLU A 150 -4.05 -12.84 -25.20
C GLU A 150 -4.60 -13.49 -23.91
N LEU A 151 -5.16 -14.70 -24.01
CA LEU A 151 -5.62 -15.46 -22.83
C LEU A 151 -4.45 -15.82 -21.90
N ARG A 152 -3.31 -16.20 -22.48
CA ARG A 152 -2.11 -16.58 -21.72
C ARG A 152 -1.56 -15.37 -20.97
N ASP A 153 -1.46 -14.24 -21.65
CA ASP A 153 -0.90 -13.02 -21.09
C ASP A 153 -1.82 -12.48 -19.99
N ALA A 154 -3.15 -12.50 -20.19
CA ALA A 154 -4.13 -12.15 -19.15
C ALA A 154 -4.05 -13.08 -17.93
N PHE A 155 -3.84 -14.39 -18.14
CA PHE A 155 -3.68 -15.35 -17.06
C PHE A 155 -2.39 -15.12 -16.26
N ILE A 156 -1.26 -14.93 -16.95
CA ILE A 156 0.03 -14.58 -16.32
C ILE A 156 -0.10 -13.30 -15.50
N GLN A 157 -0.76 -12.27 -16.04
CA GLN A 157 -0.93 -11.01 -15.34
C GLN A 157 -1.82 -11.15 -14.10
N SER A 158 -2.90 -11.95 -14.18
CA SER A 158 -3.71 -12.28 -13.00
C SER A 158 -2.87 -12.99 -11.93
N LEU A 159 -2.00 -13.93 -12.32
CA LEU A 159 -1.08 -14.60 -11.40
C LEU A 159 -0.15 -13.59 -10.72
N LEU A 160 0.43 -12.64 -11.47
CA LEU A 160 1.33 -11.62 -10.93
C LEU A 160 0.62 -10.64 -9.98
N ILE A 161 -0.59 -10.18 -10.32
CA ILE A 161 -1.33 -9.21 -9.51
C ILE A 161 -1.93 -9.88 -8.27
N ARG A 162 -2.65 -10.99 -8.46
CA ARG A 162 -3.53 -11.57 -7.42
C ARG A 162 -2.95 -12.82 -6.77
N GLY A 163 -2.01 -13.47 -7.43
CA GLY A 163 -1.44 -14.74 -6.99
C GLY A 163 -2.22 -15.93 -7.48
N LYS A 164 -1.59 -17.10 -7.30
CA LYS A 164 -2.12 -18.40 -7.76
C LYS A 164 -3.51 -18.67 -7.21
N GLN A 165 -3.68 -18.68 -5.90
CA GLN A 165 -4.94 -19.06 -5.26
C GLN A 165 -6.10 -18.15 -5.71
N ALA A 166 -5.95 -16.83 -5.60
CA ALA A 166 -6.99 -15.89 -5.97
C ALA A 166 -7.30 -15.89 -7.48
N THR A 167 -6.29 -16.14 -8.33
CA THR A 167 -6.49 -16.33 -9.77
C THR A 167 -7.26 -17.61 -10.05
N HIS A 168 -6.93 -18.71 -9.38
CA HIS A 168 -7.62 -19.98 -9.59
C HIS A 168 -9.05 -19.94 -9.07
N GLU A 169 -9.31 -19.27 -7.95
CA GLU A 169 -10.67 -19.14 -7.42
C GLU A 169 -11.55 -18.26 -8.31
N ASN A 170 -10.98 -17.19 -8.89
CA ASN A 170 -11.77 -16.11 -9.48
C ASN A 170 -11.07 -15.47 -10.70
N PHE A 171 -10.76 -16.21 -11.75
CA PHE A 171 -10.21 -15.65 -13.00
C PHE A 171 -11.31 -14.96 -13.81
N PHE A 172 -11.12 -13.71 -14.22
CA PHE A 172 -12.11 -12.98 -15.01
C PHE A 172 -11.68 -12.87 -16.46
N CYS A 173 -12.56 -13.27 -17.37
CA CYS A 173 -12.31 -13.29 -18.80
C CYS A 173 -13.61 -13.07 -19.58
N GLY A 174 -13.65 -12.08 -20.49
CA GLY A 174 -14.82 -11.82 -21.34
C GLY A 174 -16.12 -11.62 -20.56
N ASN A 175 -16.08 -10.79 -19.51
CA ASN A 175 -17.19 -10.58 -18.58
C ASN A 175 -17.70 -11.85 -17.85
N SER A 176 -16.92 -12.93 -17.87
CA SER A 176 -17.22 -14.18 -17.16
C SER A 176 -16.25 -14.36 -16.01
N GLN A 177 -16.78 -14.86 -14.89
CA GLN A 177 -15.98 -15.28 -13.75
C GLN A 177 -15.81 -16.80 -13.82
N LEU A 178 -14.56 -17.22 -13.89
CA LEU A 178 -14.12 -18.59 -14.09
C LEU A 178 -13.31 -19.02 -12.85
N ALA A 179 -13.59 -20.22 -12.36
CA ALA A 179 -12.76 -20.92 -11.39
C ALA A 179 -11.97 -21.99 -12.13
N ILE A 180 -10.70 -22.07 -11.81
CA ILE A 180 -9.73 -23.01 -12.36
C ILE A 180 -9.46 -24.02 -11.26
N SER A 181 -9.86 -25.26 -11.52
CA SER A 181 -9.65 -26.37 -10.60
C SER A 181 -8.72 -27.39 -11.23
N MET A 182 -7.98 -28.11 -10.40
CA MET A 182 -7.15 -29.21 -10.85
C MET A 182 -7.87 -30.52 -10.56
N SER A 183 -7.87 -31.44 -11.52
CA SER A 183 -8.40 -32.77 -11.30
C SER A 183 -7.66 -33.46 -10.15
N GLN A 184 -8.39 -34.22 -9.32
CA GLN A 184 -7.79 -34.98 -8.21
C GLN A 184 -7.09 -36.26 -8.72
N THR A 185 -7.40 -36.68 -9.95
CA THR A 185 -6.93 -37.94 -10.53
C THR A 185 -5.95 -37.73 -11.68
N THR A 186 -5.96 -36.56 -12.32
CA THR A 186 -5.02 -36.17 -13.36
C THR A 186 -4.47 -34.77 -13.07
N PRO A 187 -3.24 -34.42 -13.47
CA PRO A 187 -2.69 -33.08 -13.28
C PRO A 187 -3.30 -32.03 -14.22
N ASP A 188 -4.51 -32.29 -14.75
CA ASP A 188 -5.17 -31.43 -15.72
C ASP A 188 -6.03 -30.38 -15.01
N PHE A 189 -5.95 -29.16 -15.53
CA PHE A 189 -6.83 -28.07 -15.19
C PHE A 189 -8.17 -28.22 -15.91
N TYR A 190 -9.25 -27.97 -15.17
CA TYR A 190 -10.59 -27.81 -15.71
C TYR A 190 -11.20 -26.48 -15.24
N ILE A 191 -12.07 -25.93 -16.08
CA ILE A 191 -12.65 -24.60 -15.87
C ILE A 191 -14.11 -24.75 -15.47
N VAL A 192 -14.47 -24.16 -14.33
CA VAL A 192 -15.84 -24.04 -13.84
C VAL A 192 -16.27 -22.58 -14.00
N THR A 193 -17.44 -22.34 -14.58
CA THR A 193 -17.98 -20.97 -14.57
C THR A 193 -18.68 -20.73 -13.24
N VAL A 194 -18.21 -19.73 -12.48
CA VAL A 194 -18.72 -19.40 -11.14
C VAL A 194 -19.97 -18.54 -11.23
N ASN A 195 -20.02 -17.65 -12.21
CA ASN A 195 -21.17 -16.79 -12.45
C ASN A 195 -21.60 -16.93 -13.91
N GLN A 196 -22.87 -17.33 -14.15
CA GLN A 196 -23.41 -17.41 -15.51
C GLN A 196 -23.41 -16.01 -16.12
N SER A 197 -22.49 -15.78 -17.05
CA SER A 197 -22.28 -14.47 -17.64
C SER A 197 -23.33 -14.14 -18.70
N LEU A 198 -23.32 -12.89 -19.16
CA LEU A 198 -24.08 -12.39 -20.30
C LEU A 198 -23.66 -13.03 -21.64
N LEU A 199 -22.66 -13.93 -21.68
CA LEU A 199 -22.22 -14.59 -22.90
C LEU A 199 -23.15 -15.77 -23.25
N PRO A 200 -23.50 -15.95 -24.54
CA PRO A 200 -24.19 -17.14 -25.01
C PRO A 200 -23.42 -18.43 -24.65
N HIS A 201 -24.14 -19.50 -24.27
CA HIS A 201 -23.55 -20.78 -23.86
C HIS A 201 -22.50 -21.34 -24.83
N HIS A 202 -22.69 -21.20 -26.14
CA HIS A 202 -21.72 -21.68 -27.13
C HIS A 202 -20.37 -20.94 -27.04
N ARG A 203 -20.42 -19.62 -26.80
CA ARG A 203 -19.24 -18.77 -26.65
C ARG A 203 -18.51 -19.06 -25.34
N GLN A 204 -19.26 -19.26 -24.27
CA GLN A 204 -18.72 -19.68 -22.98
C GLN A 204 -17.97 -21.02 -23.09
N LYS A 205 -18.58 -22.01 -23.76
CA LYS A 205 -17.96 -23.32 -23.97
C LYS A 205 -16.62 -23.19 -24.72
N VAL A 206 -16.61 -22.45 -25.84
CA VAL A 206 -15.38 -22.19 -26.62
C VAL A 206 -14.30 -21.54 -25.75
N LEU A 207 -14.66 -20.55 -24.94
CA LEU A 207 -13.71 -19.89 -24.04
C LEU A 207 -13.14 -20.86 -23.00
N THR A 208 -13.99 -21.66 -22.36
CA THR A 208 -13.54 -22.63 -21.34
C THR A 208 -12.67 -23.73 -21.92
N GLU A 209 -12.98 -24.25 -23.11
CA GLU A 209 -12.19 -25.27 -23.80
C GLU A 209 -10.83 -24.70 -24.22
N LYS A 210 -10.81 -23.48 -24.74
CA LYS A 210 -9.58 -22.79 -25.14
C LYS A 210 -8.67 -22.51 -23.95
N LEU A 211 -9.25 -22.05 -22.83
CA LEU A 211 -8.51 -21.79 -21.60
C LEU A 211 -7.97 -23.10 -20.99
N ALA A 212 -8.78 -24.16 -20.93
CA ALA A 212 -8.35 -25.47 -20.45
C ALA A 212 -7.20 -26.04 -21.33
N SER A 213 -7.33 -25.95 -22.65
CA SER A 213 -6.28 -26.38 -23.58
C SER A 213 -4.98 -25.59 -23.40
N MET A 214 -5.09 -24.27 -23.19
CA MET A 214 -3.93 -23.41 -22.93
C MET A 214 -3.23 -23.77 -21.61
N LEU A 215 -3.99 -23.97 -20.54
CA LEU A 215 -3.45 -24.31 -19.21
C LEU A 215 -2.81 -25.71 -19.20
N ASN A 216 -3.38 -26.67 -19.92
CA ASN A 216 -2.85 -28.03 -19.99
C ASN A 216 -1.76 -28.20 -21.05
N ASN A 217 -1.38 -27.15 -21.77
CA ASN A 217 -0.27 -27.21 -22.72
C ASN A 217 1.08 -27.15 -21.95
N PRO A 218 1.95 -28.18 -22.08
CA PRO A 218 3.25 -28.21 -21.42
C PRO A 218 4.15 -27.00 -21.74
N ASP A 219 4.04 -26.44 -22.95
CA ASP A 219 4.87 -25.32 -23.39
C ASP A 219 4.59 -24.04 -22.61
N ASN A 220 3.39 -23.91 -22.04
CA ASN A 220 3.00 -22.75 -21.23
C ASN A 220 3.37 -22.90 -19.74
N GLN A 221 3.60 -24.13 -19.26
CA GLN A 221 3.81 -24.41 -17.84
C GLN A 221 5.05 -23.72 -17.28
N SER A 222 6.14 -23.67 -18.05
CA SER A 222 7.37 -22.97 -17.67
C SER A 222 7.12 -21.47 -17.45
N CYS A 223 6.32 -20.83 -18.30
CA CYS A 223 5.97 -19.41 -18.15
C CYS A 223 5.07 -19.15 -16.94
N PHE A 224 4.10 -20.03 -16.67
CA PHE A 224 3.24 -19.90 -15.49
C PHE A 224 4.02 -20.10 -14.19
N ASN A 225 4.91 -21.10 -14.16
CA ASN A 225 5.79 -21.33 -13.01
C ASN A 225 6.74 -20.13 -12.78
N ALA A 226 7.30 -19.56 -13.84
CA ALA A 226 8.13 -18.36 -13.75
C ALA A 226 7.35 -17.14 -13.23
N ALA A 227 6.10 -16.94 -13.65
CA ALA A 227 5.25 -15.85 -13.14
C ALA A 227 4.88 -16.03 -11.66
N MET A 228 4.61 -17.28 -11.23
CA MET A 228 4.38 -17.59 -9.81
C MET A 228 5.62 -17.34 -8.97
N LEU A 229 6.78 -17.83 -9.40
CA LEU A 229 8.07 -17.62 -8.74
C LEU A 229 8.48 -16.15 -8.74
N GLY A 230 8.23 -15.40 -9.82
CA GLY A 230 8.54 -13.98 -9.92
C GLY A 230 7.79 -13.16 -8.87
N ARG A 231 6.49 -13.44 -8.66
CA ARG A 231 5.70 -12.81 -7.61
C ARG A 231 6.15 -13.21 -6.21
N GLU A 232 6.49 -14.48 -5.98
CA GLU A 232 7.01 -14.95 -4.68
C GLU A 232 8.37 -14.31 -4.37
N ILE A 233 9.26 -14.23 -5.36
CA ILE A 233 10.56 -13.55 -5.24
C ILE A 233 10.36 -12.06 -5.03
N GLU A 234 9.40 -11.40 -5.67
CA GLU A 234 9.13 -9.98 -5.46
C GLU A 234 8.42 -9.66 -4.15
N LEU A 235 7.50 -10.51 -3.69
CA LEU A 235 6.92 -10.40 -2.34
C LEU A 235 8.01 -10.58 -1.27
N VAL A 236 8.97 -11.47 -1.51
CA VAL A 236 10.14 -11.63 -0.64
C VAL A 236 11.09 -10.43 -0.79
N LYS A 237 11.34 -9.90 -2.00
CA LYS A 237 12.20 -8.71 -2.19
C LYS A 237 11.56 -7.42 -1.64
N SER A 238 10.25 -7.24 -1.78
CA SER A 238 9.52 -6.08 -1.23
C SER A 238 9.39 -6.15 0.29
N GLN A 239 9.59 -7.33 0.88
CA GLN A 239 9.72 -7.52 2.34
C GLN A 239 11.18 -7.50 2.83
N VAL A 240 12.20 -7.48 1.96
CA VAL A 240 13.60 -7.78 2.34
C VAL A 240 14.68 -6.91 1.67
N ALA A 241 14.36 -5.99 0.76
CA ALA A 241 15.40 -5.19 0.10
C ALA A 241 15.89 -4.00 0.95
N VAL A 242 16.66 -4.27 2.01
CA VAL A 242 17.57 -3.27 2.56
C VAL A 242 18.82 -3.27 1.69
N GLN A 243 18.91 -2.29 0.78
CA GLN A 243 20.18 -1.96 0.15
C GLN A 243 21.11 -1.42 1.23
N LEU A 244 22.26 -2.07 1.43
CA LEU A 244 23.36 -1.48 2.15
C LEU A 244 23.63 -0.09 1.54
N PRO A 245 23.90 0.96 2.33
CA PRO A 245 24.24 2.27 1.79
C PRO A 245 25.31 2.14 0.71
N ASP A 246 25.19 2.87 -0.40
CA ASP A 246 26.11 2.75 -1.55
C ASP A 246 27.58 2.95 -1.16
N GLU A 247 27.82 3.76 -0.12
CA GLU A 247 29.13 3.98 0.51
C GLU A 247 29.69 2.71 1.17
N LEU A 248 28.82 1.90 1.78
CA LEU A 248 29.15 0.61 2.39
C LEU A 248 29.33 -0.47 1.34
N LEU A 249 28.49 -0.49 0.31
CA LEU A 249 28.62 -1.43 -0.82
C LEU A 249 29.94 -1.21 -1.56
N SER A 250 30.30 0.05 -1.83
CA SER A 250 31.57 0.41 -2.48
C SER A 250 32.80 0.10 -1.63
N LEU A 251 32.72 0.23 -0.30
CA LEU A 251 33.77 -0.23 0.61
C LEU A 251 33.88 -1.76 0.65
N LEU A 252 32.75 -2.47 0.63
CA LEU A 252 32.73 -3.94 0.62
C LEU A 252 33.28 -4.53 -0.68
N THR A 253 33.03 -3.90 -1.84
CA THR A 253 33.63 -4.32 -3.13
C THR A 253 35.15 -4.14 -3.22
N GLN A 254 35.77 -3.41 -2.29
CA GLN A 254 37.24 -3.33 -2.18
C GLN A 254 37.85 -4.55 -1.48
N PHE A 255 37.02 -5.35 -0.80
CA PHE A 255 37.41 -6.65 -0.28
C PHE A 255 37.09 -7.68 -1.36
N ASP A 256 38.12 -8.28 -1.94
CA ASP A 256 38.01 -9.26 -3.02
C ASP A 256 37.05 -10.40 -2.61
N ASP A 257 35.96 -10.64 -3.35
CA ASP A 257 34.90 -11.64 -3.08
C ASP A 257 35.47 -13.08 -2.91
N THR A 258 36.72 -13.30 -3.33
CA THR A 258 37.42 -14.59 -3.21
C THR A 258 38.25 -14.74 -1.92
N GLN A 259 38.35 -13.70 -1.09
CA GLN A 259 39.16 -13.65 0.13
C GLN A 259 38.36 -13.25 1.39
N GLU A 260 37.05 -13.03 1.30
CA GLU A 260 36.26 -12.61 2.45
C GLU A 260 36.25 -13.72 3.52
N GLU A 261 36.95 -13.47 4.64
CA GLU A 261 37.00 -14.40 5.77
C GLU A 261 35.57 -14.67 6.25
N GLN A 262 35.22 -15.95 6.34
CA GLN A 262 33.94 -16.34 6.91
C GLN A 262 33.97 -16.04 8.42
N ILE A 263 33.01 -15.24 8.87
CA ILE A 263 32.87 -14.89 10.27
C ILE A 263 31.79 -15.78 10.87
N THR A 264 32.16 -16.48 11.94
CA THR A 264 31.21 -17.22 12.76
C THR A 264 30.71 -16.31 13.89
N LEU A 265 29.41 -16.01 13.88
CA LEU A 265 28.74 -15.27 14.95
C LEU A 265 27.87 -16.20 15.79
N SER A 266 27.91 -16.01 17.10
CA SER A 266 27.01 -16.65 18.07
C SER A 266 26.51 -15.58 19.03
N PHE A 267 25.20 -15.39 19.12
CA PHE A 267 24.59 -14.40 20.01
C PHE A 267 23.15 -14.81 20.36
N TYR A 268 22.60 -14.17 21.38
CA TYR A 268 21.25 -14.42 21.86
C TYR A 268 20.22 -13.70 20.99
N ASP A 269 19.20 -14.44 20.50
CA ASP A 269 18.05 -13.87 19.79
C ASP A 269 16.95 -13.50 20.80
N PRO A 270 16.71 -12.18 21.03
CA PRO A 270 15.67 -11.75 21.97
C PRO A 270 14.25 -12.10 21.50
N ILE A 271 14.04 -12.34 20.20
CA ILE A 271 12.74 -12.70 19.62
C ILE A 271 12.41 -14.14 19.93
N LYS A 272 13.36 -15.05 19.65
CA LYS A 272 13.19 -16.50 19.85
C LYS A 272 13.51 -16.94 21.29
N LYS A 273 14.13 -16.07 22.07
CA LYS A 273 14.59 -16.32 23.45
C LYS A 273 15.56 -17.51 23.55
N GLU A 274 16.37 -17.70 22.53
CA GLU A 274 17.34 -18.79 22.43
C GLU A 274 18.67 -18.26 21.91
N ASP A 275 19.74 -19.01 22.18
CA ASP A 275 21.03 -18.75 21.56
C ASP A 275 20.95 -19.17 20.09
N ILE A 276 21.33 -18.27 19.18
CA ILE A 276 21.44 -18.63 17.77
C ILE A 276 22.67 -19.51 17.60
N GLU A 277 22.47 -20.69 17.00
CA GLU A 277 23.58 -21.55 16.59
C GLU A 277 24.59 -20.77 15.76
N ALA A 278 25.87 -21.11 15.93
CA ALA A 278 26.97 -20.39 15.33
C ALA A 278 26.83 -20.28 13.79
N ASP A 279 26.44 -19.11 13.28
CA ASP A 279 26.22 -18.88 11.85
C ASP A 279 27.52 -18.41 11.21
N THR A 280 28.00 -19.18 10.24
CA THR A 280 29.26 -18.92 9.53
C THR A 280 28.94 -18.38 8.16
N ALA A 281 29.09 -17.07 8.01
CA ALA A 281 28.78 -16.34 6.79
C ALA A 281 29.82 -15.25 6.52
N PRO A 282 29.92 -14.76 5.28
CA PRO A 282 30.78 -13.62 4.97
C PRO A 282 30.34 -12.35 5.71
N LEU A 283 31.26 -11.41 5.93
CA LEU A 283 31.03 -10.16 6.67
C LEU A 283 29.86 -9.36 6.08
N HIS A 284 29.77 -9.22 4.76
CA HIS A 284 28.68 -8.47 4.11
C HIS A 284 27.29 -9.02 4.49
N ARG A 285 27.13 -10.35 4.59
CA ARG A 285 25.85 -10.98 4.94
C ARG A 285 25.44 -10.68 6.38
N HIS A 286 26.40 -10.67 7.30
CA HIS A 286 26.14 -10.28 8.69
C HIS A 286 25.74 -8.81 8.79
N LEU A 287 26.40 -7.94 8.01
CA LEU A 287 26.03 -6.53 7.94
C LEU A 287 24.65 -6.32 7.33
N GLU A 288 24.32 -7.00 6.22
CA GLU A 288 22.97 -6.99 5.64
C GLU A 288 21.91 -7.39 6.67
N ALA A 289 22.15 -8.44 7.46
CA ALA A 289 21.24 -8.84 8.51
C ALA A 289 21.10 -7.76 9.61
N ILE A 290 22.21 -7.18 10.08
CA ILE A 290 22.19 -6.10 11.08
C ILE A 290 21.39 -4.90 10.58
N TYR A 291 21.63 -4.45 9.35
CA TYR A 291 20.91 -3.33 8.74
C TYR A 291 19.45 -3.68 8.42
N ARG A 292 19.16 -4.93 8.07
CA ARG A 292 17.79 -5.39 7.83
C ARG A 292 16.93 -5.30 9.08
N PHE A 293 17.50 -5.58 10.24
CA PHE A 293 16.76 -5.67 11.50
C PHE A 293 16.92 -4.44 12.39
N GLU A 294 17.56 -3.36 11.91
CA GLU A 294 17.88 -2.18 12.74
C GLU A 294 16.67 -1.37 13.20
N ASP A 295 15.56 -1.45 12.46
CA ASP A 295 14.28 -0.78 12.76
C ASP A 295 13.35 -1.71 13.56
N ASP A 296 13.07 -2.90 13.02
CA ASP A 296 12.12 -3.85 13.61
C ASP A 296 12.58 -4.39 14.98
N THR A 297 13.84 -4.83 15.07
CA THR A 297 14.41 -5.55 16.21
C THR A 297 15.81 -5.03 16.52
N PRO A 298 15.93 -3.76 16.96
CA PRO A 298 17.21 -3.12 17.20
C PRO A 298 18.05 -3.84 18.27
N GLU A 299 17.41 -4.60 19.17
CA GLU A 299 18.08 -5.44 20.16
C GLU A 299 18.88 -6.56 19.51
N TYR A 300 18.28 -7.23 18.51
CA TYR A 300 18.92 -8.27 17.71
C TYR A 300 20.12 -7.68 16.95
N SER A 301 19.90 -6.59 16.22
CA SER A 301 20.95 -5.92 15.45
C SER A 301 22.10 -5.43 16.33
N LEU A 302 21.80 -4.90 17.53
CA LEU A 302 22.82 -4.47 18.48
C LEU A 302 23.65 -5.64 19.00
N ASN A 303 23.01 -6.77 19.34
CA ASN A 303 23.71 -7.97 19.82
C ASN A 303 24.59 -8.57 18.72
N ALA A 304 24.07 -8.68 17.49
CA ALA A 304 24.83 -9.12 16.33
C ALA A 304 26.02 -8.20 16.05
N LEU A 305 25.83 -6.87 16.11
CA LEU A 305 26.89 -5.90 15.89
C LEU A 305 27.98 -5.94 16.97
N LYS A 306 27.61 -6.18 18.24
CA LYS A 306 28.57 -6.40 19.34
C LYS A 306 29.36 -7.68 19.15
N ALA A 307 28.70 -8.78 18.77
CA ALA A 307 29.38 -10.03 18.45
C ALA A 307 30.35 -9.85 17.28
N LEU A 308 29.99 -9.05 16.28
CA LEU A 308 30.84 -8.73 15.14
C LEU A 308 32.06 -7.88 15.52
N LYS A 309 31.90 -6.94 16.46
CA LYS A 309 32.98 -6.06 16.96
C LYS A 309 34.18 -6.83 17.51
N ASP A 310 33.92 -7.97 18.14
CA ASP A 310 34.97 -8.84 18.70
C ASP A 310 35.65 -9.73 17.65
N LYS A 311 35.08 -9.80 16.43
CA LYS A 311 35.54 -10.69 15.35
C LYS A 311 36.25 -9.97 14.21
N ILE A 312 36.06 -8.66 14.07
CA ILE A 312 36.71 -7.88 13.00
C ILE A 312 37.78 -6.93 13.55
N PRO A 313 38.86 -6.66 12.78
CA PRO A 313 39.88 -5.70 13.18
C PRO A 313 39.29 -4.31 13.50
N PRO A 314 39.77 -3.60 14.55
CA PRO A 314 39.25 -2.29 14.92
C PRO A 314 39.31 -1.24 13.80
N GLN A 315 40.32 -1.33 12.92
CA GLN A 315 40.47 -0.45 11.76
C GLN A 315 39.34 -0.65 10.75
N GLN A 316 38.97 -1.90 10.48
CA GLN A 316 37.86 -2.24 9.58
C GLN A 316 36.51 -1.84 10.20
N TYR A 317 36.34 -2.05 11.51
CA TYR A 317 35.15 -1.60 12.25
C TYR A 317 34.97 -0.07 12.17
N GLN A 318 36.06 0.69 12.23
CA GLN A 318 36.05 2.14 12.06
C GLN A 318 35.77 2.56 10.61
N GLN A 319 36.42 1.94 9.62
CA GLN A 319 36.22 2.24 8.19
C GLN A 319 34.77 2.04 7.75
N LEU A 320 34.11 1.01 8.27
CA LEU A 320 32.70 0.70 7.99
C LEU A 320 31.70 1.54 8.81
N ASN A 321 32.18 2.55 9.57
CA ASN A 321 31.36 3.42 10.42
C ASN A 321 30.46 2.68 11.44
N LEU A 322 30.82 1.46 11.84
CA LEU A 322 29.98 0.62 12.70
C LEU A 322 29.81 1.18 14.13
N ASN A 323 30.72 2.04 14.60
CA ASN A 323 30.56 2.77 15.86
C ASN A 323 29.33 3.70 15.85
N GLN A 324 29.04 4.33 14.71
CA GLN A 324 27.87 5.20 14.57
C GLN A 324 26.58 4.37 14.58
N LEU A 325 26.59 3.23 13.89
CA LEU A 325 25.49 2.27 13.89
C LEU A 325 25.23 1.72 15.30
N GLU A 326 26.28 1.33 16.04
CA GLU A 326 26.16 0.85 17.43
C GLU A 326 25.50 1.92 18.33
N THR A 327 25.92 3.19 18.19
CA THR A 327 25.33 4.31 18.93
C THR A 327 23.86 4.53 18.56
N LYS A 328 23.52 4.44 17.27
CA LYS A 328 22.14 4.56 16.75
C LYS A 328 21.26 3.43 17.30
N LEU A 329 21.73 2.19 17.25
CA LEU A 329 21.01 1.01 17.74
C LEU A 329 20.82 1.07 19.26
N LEU A 330 21.85 1.44 20.03
CA LEU A 330 21.74 1.64 21.49
C LEU A 330 20.63 2.62 21.86
N LYS A 331 20.55 3.74 21.12
CA LYS A 331 19.48 4.73 21.31
C LYS A 331 18.10 4.18 20.96
N ARG A 332 17.99 3.36 19.92
CA ARG A 332 16.70 2.75 19.52
C ARG A 332 16.21 1.72 20.52
N VAL A 333 17.10 0.86 21.02
CA VAL A 333 16.76 -0.12 22.07
C VAL A 333 16.23 0.60 23.31
N SER A 334 16.90 1.66 23.77
CA SER A 334 16.42 2.40 24.94
C SER A 334 15.09 3.12 24.70
N GLU A 335 14.85 3.63 23.49
CA GLU A 335 13.56 4.21 23.11
C GLU A 335 12.44 3.15 23.11
N LYS A 336 12.69 1.94 22.59
CA LYS A 336 11.71 0.85 22.54
C LYS A 336 11.36 0.30 23.93
N GLU A 337 12.35 0.19 24.81
CA GLU A 337 12.16 -0.18 26.23
C GLU A 337 11.35 0.87 27.02
N SER A 338 11.33 2.13 26.57
CA SER A 338 10.55 3.19 27.22
C SER A 338 9.05 3.12 26.95
N ILE A 339 8.63 2.48 25.84
CA ILE A 339 7.23 2.46 25.40
C ILE A 339 6.31 1.74 26.40
N PRO A 340 6.63 0.55 26.94
CA PRO A 340 5.81 -0.10 27.97
C PRO A 340 5.60 0.77 29.20
N ASN A 341 6.66 1.45 29.67
CA ASN A 341 6.60 2.34 30.83
C ASN A 341 5.72 3.56 30.54
N LEU A 342 5.79 4.12 29.33
CA LEU A 342 4.93 5.22 28.90
C LEU A 342 3.46 4.79 28.76
N LYS A 343 3.19 3.58 28.25
CA LYS A 343 1.84 3.01 28.20
C LYS A 343 1.24 2.91 29.60
N GLU A 344 1.98 2.34 30.55
CA GLU A 344 1.55 2.23 31.95
C GLU A 344 1.31 3.61 32.57
N PHE A 345 2.23 4.55 32.39
CA PHE A 345 2.09 5.92 32.87
C PHE A 345 0.84 6.61 32.32
N VAL A 346 0.64 6.59 30.99
CA VAL A 346 -0.53 7.19 30.34
C VAL A 346 -1.82 6.56 30.86
N MET A 347 -1.85 5.24 31.05
CA MET A 347 -3.02 4.55 31.59
C MET A 347 -3.30 4.97 33.05
N SER A 348 -2.27 5.27 33.84
CA SER A 348 -2.41 5.75 35.23
C SER A 348 -2.94 7.18 35.37
N LEU A 349 -2.85 8.01 34.32
CA LEU A 349 -3.31 9.41 34.37
C LEU A 349 -4.82 9.48 34.64
N ARG A 350 -5.25 10.37 35.54
CA ARG A 350 -6.67 10.63 35.78
C ARG A 350 -7.34 11.19 34.52
N THR A 351 -8.51 10.67 34.17
CA THR A 351 -9.22 11.04 32.94
C THR A 351 -10.36 12.01 33.19
N THR A 352 -10.74 12.75 32.14
CA THR A 352 -11.91 13.63 32.09
C THR A 352 -12.73 13.26 30.85
N SER A 353 -14.06 13.40 30.90
CA SER A 353 -14.92 13.13 29.76
C SER A 353 -15.07 14.38 28.89
N TYR A 354 -15.23 14.20 27.57
CA TYR A 354 -15.59 15.28 26.65
C TYR A 354 -16.91 15.96 27.04
N LYS A 355 -17.78 15.30 27.81
CA LYS A 355 -19.02 15.88 28.34
C LYS A 355 -18.78 17.00 29.35
N ASP A 356 -17.63 16.97 30.01
CA ASP A 356 -17.25 17.93 31.05
C ASP A 356 -16.47 19.13 30.48
N ILE A 357 -16.26 19.18 29.16
CA ILE A 357 -15.48 20.21 28.46
C ILE A 357 -16.42 21.09 27.64
N GLU A 358 -16.34 22.41 27.82
CA GLU A 358 -17.15 23.39 27.08
C GLU A 358 -16.88 23.31 25.57
N SER A 359 -17.94 23.35 24.76
CA SER A 359 -17.92 23.07 23.31
C SER A 359 -17.17 24.10 22.45
N ASP A 360 -16.82 25.25 23.03
CA ASP A 360 -16.18 26.40 22.40
C ASP A 360 -14.65 26.41 22.56
N LYS A 361 -14.08 25.54 23.39
CA LYS A 361 -12.63 25.39 23.53
C LYS A 361 -12.10 24.47 22.43
N SER A 362 -11.72 25.10 21.32
CA SER A 362 -11.19 24.53 20.09
C SER A 362 -10.25 23.34 20.34
N CYS A 363 -10.80 22.14 20.19
CA CYS A 363 -10.03 20.92 20.21
C CYS A 363 -9.28 20.83 18.88
N CYS A 364 -7.95 20.72 18.91
CA CYS A 364 -7.16 20.31 17.76
C CYS A 364 -7.34 18.80 17.50
N VAL A 365 -8.59 18.34 17.32
CA VAL A 365 -8.87 17.05 16.72
C VAL A 365 -8.99 17.31 15.22
N THR A 366 -7.89 17.04 14.51
CA THR A 366 -7.89 17.01 13.05
C THR A 366 -8.89 15.95 12.56
N GLY A 367 -10.12 16.39 12.27
CA GLY A 367 -10.94 15.83 11.20
C GLY A 367 -11.56 14.44 11.39
N LEU A 368 -12.01 14.07 12.60
CA LEU A 368 -12.93 12.93 12.78
C LEU A 368 -14.13 13.30 13.67
N ASP A 369 -15.23 12.60 13.42
CA ASP A 369 -16.59 12.90 13.85
C ASP A 369 -16.75 12.75 15.39
N LEU A 370 -16.79 13.88 16.13
CA LEU A 370 -16.82 13.97 17.60
C LEU A 370 -18.06 13.34 18.27
N HIS A 371 -19.01 12.80 17.51
CA HIS A 371 -20.20 12.16 18.08
C HIS A 371 -19.92 10.80 18.74
N GLN A 372 -18.89 10.06 18.30
CA GLN A 372 -18.50 8.78 18.91
C GLN A 372 -17.52 8.94 20.08
N GLU A 373 -16.71 10.01 20.10
CA GLU A 373 -15.64 10.21 21.09
C GLU A 373 -16.12 10.72 22.46
N LYS A 374 -17.41 11.05 22.63
CA LYS A 374 -17.97 11.60 23.89
C LYS A 374 -17.84 10.68 25.12
N ASN A 375 -17.43 9.43 24.94
CA ASN A 375 -17.22 8.46 26.01
C ASN A 375 -15.74 8.02 26.16
N GLU A 376 -14.80 8.64 25.44
CA GLU A 376 -13.38 8.30 25.56
C GLU A 376 -12.68 9.05 26.70
N ASP A 377 -11.70 8.38 27.30
CA ASP A 377 -10.81 8.91 28.32
C ASP A 377 -9.80 9.89 27.70
N ILE A 378 -9.83 11.16 28.15
CA ILE A 378 -8.97 12.23 27.58
C ILE A 378 -7.83 12.58 28.53
N ILE A 379 -6.67 12.88 27.95
CA ILE A 379 -5.50 13.47 28.59
C ILE A 379 -4.97 14.64 27.74
N GLN A 380 -3.94 15.33 28.21
CA GLN A 380 -3.20 16.31 27.43
C GLN A 380 -1.82 15.79 27.04
N ILE A 381 -1.41 16.09 25.81
CA ILE A 381 -0.07 15.87 25.27
C ILE A 381 0.60 17.23 24.97
N LYS A 382 1.89 17.34 25.26
CA LYS A 382 2.68 18.56 25.07
C LYS A 382 3.20 18.68 23.64
N MET A 383 3.03 19.86 23.05
CA MET A 383 3.49 20.23 21.70
C MET A 383 4.84 20.97 21.74
N SER A 384 5.47 21.20 20.58
CA SER A 384 6.80 21.84 20.44
C SER A 384 6.93 23.25 21.02
N ASN A 385 5.83 23.95 21.25
CA ASN A 385 5.78 25.32 21.75
C ASN A 385 5.26 25.41 23.20
N ASN A 386 5.39 24.34 24.00
CA ASN A 386 4.79 24.22 25.34
C ASN A 386 3.25 24.35 25.36
N THR A 387 2.57 24.28 24.21
CA THR A 387 1.10 24.18 24.20
C THR A 387 0.68 22.75 24.51
N TRP A 388 -0.47 22.62 25.16
CA TRP A 388 -1.03 21.33 25.55
C TRP A 388 -2.28 21.07 24.73
N ASN A 389 -2.28 19.95 24.01
CA ASN A 389 -3.41 19.54 23.20
C ASN A 389 -4.12 18.36 23.85
N MET A 390 -5.45 18.35 23.75
CA MET A 390 -6.26 17.24 24.22
C MET A 390 -6.16 16.07 23.25
N VAL A 391 -5.99 14.86 23.78
CA VAL A 391 -5.92 13.63 23.02
C VAL A 391 -6.60 12.51 23.80
N SER A 392 -7.27 11.58 23.12
CA SER A 392 -7.78 10.40 23.81
C SER A 392 -6.65 9.42 24.13
N LYS A 393 -6.74 8.76 25.29
CA LYS A 393 -5.80 7.69 25.67
C LYS A 393 -5.73 6.62 24.59
N ASN A 394 -6.86 6.29 23.97
CA ASN A 394 -6.93 5.32 22.87
C ASN A 394 -6.05 5.73 21.68
N ASN A 395 -6.07 7.01 21.29
CA ASN A 395 -5.21 7.50 20.21
C ASN A 395 -3.72 7.51 20.60
N VAL A 396 -3.40 7.76 21.87
CA VAL A 396 -2.01 7.62 22.38
C VAL A 396 -1.56 6.16 22.40
N MET A 397 -2.44 5.22 22.78
CA MET A 397 -2.13 3.80 22.71
C MET A 397 -1.90 3.35 21.27
N LYS A 398 -2.79 3.75 20.34
CA LYS A 398 -2.60 3.48 18.91
C LYS A 398 -1.31 4.09 18.37
N LEU A 399 -0.94 5.30 18.81
CA LEU A 399 0.36 5.88 18.47
C LEU A 399 1.47 4.92 18.91
N PHE A 400 1.48 4.51 20.17
CA PHE A 400 2.48 3.57 20.71
C PHE A 400 2.41 2.14 20.13
N ASP A 401 1.29 1.73 19.54
CA ASP A 401 1.12 0.43 18.88
C ASP A 401 1.60 0.46 17.42
N VAL A 402 1.53 1.62 16.77
CA VAL A 402 1.89 1.81 15.36
C VAL A 402 3.32 2.33 15.20
N THR A 403 3.86 3.02 16.19
CA THR A 403 5.21 3.60 16.12
C THR A 403 6.24 2.79 16.90
N GLU A 404 7.36 2.48 16.26
CA GLU A 404 8.53 1.83 16.87
C GLU A 404 9.22 2.66 17.98
N SER A 405 8.95 3.96 18.01
CA SER A 405 9.42 4.88 19.06
C SER A 405 8.27 5.80 19.47
N ALA A 406 8.11 6.05 20.77
CA ALA A 406 7.12 6.99 21.30
C ALA A 406 7.48 8.43 20.87
N ARG A 407 7.16 8.81 19.64
CA ARG A 407 7.49 10.14 19.09
C ARG A 407 6.25 10.94 18.77
N HIS A 408 6.37 12.25 18.96
CA HIS A 408 5.31 13.18 18.62
C HIS A 408 5.19 13.31 17.09
N PRO A 409 3.99 13.12 16.50
CA PRO A 409 3.82 12.98 15.05
C PRO A 409 4.16 14.24 14.24
N LEU A 410 4.05 15.43 14.84
CA LEU A 410 4.34 16.70 14.16
C LEU A 410 5.79 17.20 14.35
N THR A 411 6.45 16.77 15.43
CA THR A 411 7.72 17.37 15.85
C THR A 411 8.86 16.36 15.88
N ASN A 412 8.52 15.07 15.73
CA ASN A 412 9.42 13.93 15.80
C ASN A 412 10.24 13.84 17.11
N LYS A 413 9.86 14.62 18.13
CA LYS A 413 10.47 14.60 19.47
C LYS A 413 10.06 13.31 20.17
N VAL A 414 11.01 12.66 20.85
CA VAL A 414 10.71 11.55 21.77
C VAL A 414 9.82 12.08 22.89
N LEU A 415 8.73 11.37 23.15
CA LEU A 415 7.77 11.65 24.19
C LEU A 415 8.26 11.02 25.49
N GLU A 416 8.27 11.83 26.53
CA GLU A 416 8.58 11.39 27.90
C GLU A 416 7.32 11.47 28.76
N ALA A 417 7.37 10.93 29.99
CA ALA A 417 6.25 11.02 30.92
C ALA A 417 5.78 12.48 31.14
N ASP A 418 6.72 13.42 31.18
CA ASP A 418 6.48 14.86 31.34
C ASP A 418 5.78 15.51 30.14
N ASP A 419 5.68 14.82 29.00
CA ASP A 419 4.93 15.27 27.84
C ASP A 419 3.45 14.88 27.91
N PHE A 420 3.02 14.17 28.95
CA PHE A 420 1.61 13.81 29.18
C PHE A 420 1.13 14.27 30.56
N ARG A 421 -0.12 14.73 30.62
CA ARG A 421 -0.76 15.08 31.91
C ARG A 421 -2.27 14.88 31.88
N ALA A 422 -2.85 14.75 33.06
CA ALA A 422 -4.31 14.80 33.21
C ALA A 422 -4.86 16.16 32.76
N VAL A 423 -6.08 16.19 32.23
CA VAL A 423 -6.77 17.44 31.91
C VAL A 423 -7.06 18.19 33.22
N PRO A 424 -6.57 19.44 33.40
CA PRO A 424 -6.90 20.22 34.56
C PRO A 424 -8.36 20.71 34.46
N VAL A 425 -9.30 20.03 35.12
CA VAL A 425 -10.74 20.36 35.10
C VAL A 425 -11.01 21.83 35.47
N ASN A 426 -10.17 22.41 36.35
CA ASN A 426 -10.31 23.79 36.81
C ASN A 426 -9.91 24.87 35.75
N GLU A 427 -9.25 24.51 34.64
CA GLU A 427 -8.96 25.46 33.54
C GLU A 427 -10.11 25.53 32.50
N TYR A 428 -11.04 24.57 32.54
CA TYR A 428 -12.11 24.41 31.55
C TYR A 428 -13.51 24.67 32.11
N VAL A 429 -13.67 24.76 33.43
CA VAL A 429 -14.93 25.12 34.10
C VAL A 429 -14.85 26.58 34.59
N THR A 430 -15.08 27.54 33.70
CA THR A 430 -15.37 28.93 34.11
C THR A 430 -16.28 29.65 33.11
N ARG A 431 -17.59 29.37 33.13
CA ARG A 431 -18.67 30.29 33.60
C ARG A 431 -20.01 29.83 33.04
N SER A 432 -20.73 29.01 33.79
CA SER A 432 -22.18 28.82 33.66
C SER A 432 -22.88 29.11 34.98
N SER A 433 -22.63 30.28 35.55
CA SER A 433 -23.47 30.90 36.58
C SER A 433 -23.19 32.40 36.67
N ALA A 434 -23.74 33.14 35.72
CA ALA A 434 -24.12 34.54 35.85
C ALA A 434 -25.33 34.80 34.95
#